data_AF-A0AAE0RQB5-F1
#
_entry.id   AF-A0AAE0RQB5-F1
#
_cell.length_a   1.000
_cell.length_b   1.000
_cell.length_c   1.000
_cell.angle_alpha   90.00
_cell.angle_beta   90.00
_cell.angle_gamma   90.00
#
_symmetry.space_group_name_H-M   'P 1'
#
loop_
_entity.id
_entity.type
_entity.pdbx_description
1 polymer ?
#
loop_
_entity_poly.entity_id
_entity_poly.type
_entity_poly.pdbx_seq_one_letter_code
_entity_poly.pdbx_strand_id
1 'polypeptide(L)'
;MAGNDGFDIAQDKEYEERATYLINTGMTENAGFESVNDKGIEELEAENMLLKIFLGDLHKSIKERKGNPITKSWTIKTDPSTYVQLQQIQEIYNNFKQMERDIKRFKDENNCLERLLSYLHKGITTGTEASSMSFVLPSEIPSDSAVASSYKMARDIWNKFMKMNGSNKTLKDTNKQLSTYAEDIKRALSQEKETVSEQRKRITSLQSDIESKTTVNKQLQSAYENLQRTNDRNMSHEKEKVSHQSKRVQSLILELESRDAVNKQLQEDCQALQRRIEELSDEMEQFKKNFQIQRDLNRAVDEKWKLDRELLQKYDASIKIMEQQMATLQKREVYYKAAYDAEVMKTESQKKEIDGLQEQRDELSNRLSKIARERLTHENTNISDLNDANRPIKLAENYSELYDNEWTDAFGELISRNLTGKAAVGKLLDMIMVSFRKCREITWGRYQLLKSILSTIDIHILACARGSLEAHNSDFGSCDGNKESEIVYYRTEEGDFTPQSKGEHHTCTTTMTLDQEHKLKRIWRTTTTALQDEVVKHLHSVLVTRFDISIDEFPKTSKYLAICIELCWKMGVQERPMHLDAVAETENGSEKILDRNKFNPYTKSGKMVSFVVWPALFSHEGGAMLVKGIAQGCKETD
;
A
#
# COMPACT_ATOMS: atom_id res chain seq x y z
N MET A 1 -39.57 46.09 53.11
CA MET A 1 -39.90 46.43 51.70
C MET A 1 -39.55 45.22 50.85
N ALA A 2 -40.51 44.81 50.02
CA ALA A 2 -40.49 43.62 49.17
C ALA A 2 -39.29 43.62 48.19
N GLY A 3 -38.86 42.49 47.61
CA GLY A 3 -39.57 41.23 47.48
C GLY A 3 -38.69 40.01 47.19
N ASN A 4 -39.33 38.87 47.41
CA ASN A 4 -39.11 37.59 46.72
C ASN A 4 -39.06 37.81 45.20
N ASP A 5 -38.24 37.01 44.51
CA ASP A 5 -38.77 36.11 43.47
C ASP A 5 -37.85 34.90 43.32
N GLY A 6 -38.49 33.73 43.31
CA GLY A 6 -37.85 32.43 43.23
C GLY A 6 -37.78 31.90 41.80
N PHE A 7 -36.87 30.94 41.63
CA PHE A 7 -36.95 29.76 40.77
C PHE A 7 -37.91 29.78 39.57
N ASP A 8 -37.31 29.69 38.37
CA ASP A 8 -37.81 28.80 37.33
C ASP A 8 -36.62 28.13 36.61
N ILE A 9 -36.39 26.84 36.93
CA ILE A 9 -35.48 25.95 36.20
C ILE A 9 -36.39 25.07 35.35
N ALA A 10 -36.73 25.54 34.16
CA ALA A 10 -37.50 24.79 33.18
C ALA A 10 -37.19 25.28 31.76
N GLN A 11 -35.94 25.17 31.33
CA GLN A 11 -35.55 25.22 29.92
C GLN A 11 -34.09 24.79 29.75
N ASP A 12 -33.81 23.51 29.96
CA ASP A 12 -32.57 22.88 29.44
C ASP A 12 -32.69 21.35 29.46
N LYS A 13 -33.82 20.87 28.94
CA LYS A 13 -34.08 19.44 28.72
C LYS A 13 -34.49 19.13 27.28
N GLU A 14 -34.06 19.98 26.35
CA GLU A 14 -34.37 19.88 24.92
C GLU A 14 -33.11 19.95 24.04
N TYR A 15 -31.94 19.62 24.60
CA TYR A 15 -30.69 19.46 23.85
C TYR A 15 -29.98 18.11 24.07
N GLU A 16 -30.56 17.20 24.86
CA GLU A 16 -29.96 15.90 25.17
C GLU A 16 -30.60 14.68 24.46
N GLU A 17 -31.65 14.86 23.65
CA GLU A 17 -32.34 13.75 22.95
C GLU A 17 -32.15 13.72 21.42
N ARG A 18 -31.17 14.44 20.86
CA ARG A 18 -30.94 14.48 19.39
C ARG A 18 -29.68 13.81 18.87
N ALA A 19 -28.93 13.10 19.71
CA ALA A 19 -27.70 12.39 19.32
C ALA A 19 -27.85 10.85 19.23
N THR A 20 -29.04 10.29 19.48
CA THR A 20 -29.24 8.83 19.52
C THR A 20 -30.48 8.40 18.74
N TYR A 21 -30.55 8.71 17.44
CA TYR A 21 -31.56 8.10 16.55
C TYR A 21 -31.15 8.07 15.06
N LEU A 22 -29.90 7.77 14.71
CA LEU A 22 -29.52 7.50 13.31
C LEU A 22 -28.42 6.44 13.17
N ILE A 23 -28.49 5.37 13.95
CA ILE A 23 -27.76 4.12 13.68
C ILE A 23 -28.69 2.96 14.02
N ASN A 24 -29.72 2.75 13.21
CA ASN A 24 -30.43 1.48 13.05
C ASN A 24 -31.62 1.67 12.09
N THR A 25 -31.36 1.61 10.80
CA THR A 25 -32.25 1.01 9.79
C THR A 25 -31.49 0.92 8.47
N GLY A 26 -31.21 -0.30 8.04
CA GLY A 26 -30.63 -0.55 6.73
C GLY A 26 -31.69 -0.61 5.63
N MET A 27 -31.16 -0.51 4.41
CA MET A 27 -31.59 -1.13 3.15
C MET A 27 -32.18 -0.24 2.02
N THR A 28 -31.54 -0.46 0.86
CA THR A 28 -31.96 -0.37 -0.55
C THR A 28 -32.19 1.03 -1.16
N GLU A 29 -31.32 1.44 -2.08
CA GLU A 29 -31.53 1.34 -3.54
C GLU A 29 -30.34 1.87 -4.36
N ASN A 30 -30.16 1.26 -5.54
CA ASN A 30 -29.17 1.55 -6.58
C ASN A 30 -29.36 2.95 -7.20
N ALA A 31 -28.25 3.60 -7.60
CA ALA A 31 -27.95 3.97 -9.00
C ALA A 31 -26.75 4.94 -9.13
N GLY A 32 -25.72 4.53 -9.86
CA GLY A 32 -25.22 5.26 -11.04
C GLY A 32 -24.04 6.24 -10.92
N PHE A 33 -22.98 5.92 -11.67
CA PHE A 33 -21.94 6.79 -12.28
C PHE A 33 -20.88 7.41 -11.34
N GLU A 34 -19.56 7.45 -11.61
CA GLU A 34 -18.77 7.25 -12.82
C GLU A 34 -17.29 6.96 -12.47
N SER A 35 -16.56 6.44 -13.46
CA SER A 35 -15.18 5.93 -13.52
C SER A 35 -14.03 6.78 -12.96
N VAL A 36 -12.95 6.13 -12.49
CA VAL A 36 -11.56 6.30 -12.99
C VAL A 36 -10.78 4.99 -12.81
N ASN A 37 -10.04 4.64 -13.86
CA ASN A 37 -9.14 3.49 -14.04
C ASN A 37 -8.09 3.31 -12.94
N ASP A 38 -7.75 2.05 -12.64
CA ASP A 38 -6.35 1.62 -12.73
C ASP A 38 -6.25 0.13 -13.10
N LYS A 39 -5.61 -0.10 -14.24
CA LYS A 39 -5.18 -1.40 -14.77
C LYS A 39 -3.85 -1.76 -14.14
N GLY A 40 -3.72 -3.00 -13.67
CA GLY A 40 -2.42 -3.60 -13.45
C GLY A 40 -2.52 -4.90 -12.70
N ILE A 41 -2.26 -6.00 -13.41
CA ILE A 41 -2.14 -7.38 -12.92
C ILE A 41 -3.47 -8.14 -12.92
N GLU A 42 -3.89 -8.59 -14.11
CA GLU A 42 -4.48 -9.94 -14.35
C GLU A 42 -4.72 -10.13 -15.86
N GLU A 43 -3.69 -9.82 -16.65
CA GLU A 43 -3.67 -10.01 -18.11
C GLU A 43 -2.55 -11.01 -18.43
N LEU A 44 -2.69 -12.23 -17.90
CA LEU A 44 -1.80 -13.37 -18.18
C LEU A 44 -2.48 -14.75 -18.18
N GLU A 45 -3.81 -14.86 -18.22
CA GLU A 45 -4.49 -16.17 -18.32
C GLU A 45 -5.70 -16.24 -19.26
N ALA A 46 -5.92 -15.22 -20.10
CA ALA A 46 -7.06 -15.18 -21.04
C ALA A 46 -6.71 -15.35 -22.54
N GLU A 47 -5.45 -15.63 -22.88
CA GLU A 47 -5.03 -16.03 -24.25
C GLU A 47 -4.74 -17.53 -24.41
N ASN A 48 -5.13 -18.37 -23.44
CA ASN A 48 -4.82 -19.82 -23.47
C ASN A 48 -6.05 -20.76 -23.38
N MET A 49 -7.27 -20.24 -23.59
CA MET A 49 -8.49 -21.03 -23.42
C MET A 49 -9.34 -21.25 -24.69
N LEU A 50 -9.12 -20.49 -25.77
CA LEU A 50 -9.86 -20.68 -27.04
C LEU A 50 -9.02 -21.29 -28.19
N LEU A 51 -7.71 -21.47 -27.98
CA LEU A 51 -6.86 -22.34 -28.81
C LEU A 51 -6.82 -23.81 -28.33
N LYS A 52 -7.39 -24.11 -27.15
CA LYS A 52 -7.52 -25.48 -26.61
C LYS A 52 -8.84 -26.18 -26.96
N ILE A 53 -9.87 -25.42 -27.37
CA ILE A 53 -11.18 -25.98 -27.71
C ILE A 53 -11.32 -26.27 -29.23
N PHE A 54 -10.43 -25.75 -30.07
CA PHE A 54 -10.39 -26.06 -31.52
C PHE A 54 -9.20 -26.95 -31.95
N LEU A 55 -8.27 -27.28 -31.04
CA LEU A 55 -7.16 -28.22 -31.27
C LEU A 55 -7.22 -29.50 -30.41
N GLY A 56 -8.21 -29.64 -29.52
CA GLY A 56 -8.45 -30.86 -28.75
C GLY A 56 -9.14 -31.98 -29.54
N ASP A 57 -10.01 -31.63 -30.48
CA ASP A 57 -10.83 -32.60 -31.23
C ASP A 57 -10.22 -33.05 -32.58
N LEU A 58 -9.07 -32.51 -32.96
CA LEU A 58 -8.30 -32.96 -34.14
C LEU A 58 -7.05 -33.80 -33.76
N HIS A 59 -6.62 -33.79 -32.49
CA HIS A 59 -5.43 -34.55 -32.04
C HIS A 59 -5.72 -36.00 -31.59
N LYS A 60 -6.99 -36.43 -31.60
CA LYS A 60 -7.37 -37.84 -31.34
C LYS A 60 -7.74 -38.63 -32.61
N SER A 61 -7.78 -37.96 -33.78
CA SER A 61 -8.18 -38.57 -35.06
C SER A 61 -7.09 -38.54 -36.16
N ILE A 62 -5.94 -37.88 -35.95
CA ILE A 62 -4.85 -37.78 -36.96
C ILE A 62 -3.47 -38.06 -36.34
N LYS A 63 -3.33 -39.09 -35.51
CA LYS A 63 -2.00 -39.55 -35.07
C LYS A 63 -1.86 -41.06 -34.85
N GLU A 64 -2.51 -41.87 -35.69
CA GLU A 64 -2.15 -43.29 -35.79
C GLU A 64 -2.58 -43.92 -37.13
N ARG A 65 -2.01 -43.44 -38.24
CA ARG A 65 -1.78 -44.24 -39.47
C ARG A 65 -0.81 -43.54 -40.44
N LYS A 66 0.27 -44.28 -40.77
CA LYS A 66 1.34 -44.09 -41.79
C LYS A 66 2.53 -43.24 -41.30
N GLY A 67 3.78 -43.74 -41.22
CA GLY A 67 4.44 -44.72 -42.09
C GLY A 67 5.18 -45.89 -41.41
N ASN A 68 5.22 -46.98 -42.18
CA ASN A 68 5.72 -48.35 -42.01
C ASN A 68 7.26 -48.48 -41.87
N PRO A 69 7.88 -49.68 -41.64
CA PRO A 69 7.32 -51.04 -41.83
C PRO A 69 7.63 -52.07 -40.72
N ILE A 70 7.08 -53.28 -40.91
CA ILE A 70 7.54 -54.62 -40.44
C ILE A 70 6.52 -55.36 -39.54
N THR A 71 5.78 -56.25 -40.21
CA THR A 71 5.20 -57.54 -39.74
C THR A 71 4.49 -57.57 -38.37
N LYS A 72 3.17 -57.79 -38.38
CA LYS A 72 2.52 -59.00 -37.83
C LYS A 72 0.99 -58.96 -37.92
N SER A 73 0.47 -60.17 -38.10
CA SER A 73 -0.90 -60.67 -38.28
C SER A 73 -2.05 -59.94 -37.57
N TRP A 74 -3.14 -59.72 -38.31
CA TRP A 74 -4.48 -59.65 -37.75
C TRP A 74 -5.07 -61.06 -37.73
N THR A 75 -5.03 -61.71 -36.56
CA THR A 75 -5.82 -62.91 -36.29
C THR A 75 -7.26 -62.50 -36.01
N ILE A 76 -8.12 -62.65 -37.01
CA ILE A 76 -9.55 -62.84 -36.79
C ILE A 76 -9.66 -64.16 -36.02
N LYS A 77 -10.10 -64.12 -34.75
CA LYS A 77 -10.49 -65.33 -34.02
C LYS A 77 -11.80 -65.85 -34.60
N THR A 78 -11.72 -66.53 -35.74
CA THR A 78 -12.69 -67.56 -36.10
C THR A 78 -12.37 -68.79 -35.27
N ASP A 79 -13.40 -69.38 -34.65
CA ASP A 79 -13.31 -70.65 -33.93
C ASP A 79 -12.60 -71.72 -34.78
N PRO A 80 -11.58 -72.44 -34.25
CA PRO A 80 -10.84 -73.47 -34.98
C PRO A 80 -11.72 -74.55 -35.64
N SER A 81 -12.93 -74.78 -35.12
CA SER A 81 -13.87 -75.76 -35.70
C SER A 81 -14.34 -75.35 -37.11
N THR A 82 -14.51 -74.05 -37.36
CA THR A 82 -15.08 -73.54 -38.62
C THR A 82 -14.06 -73.61 -39.77
N TYR A 83 -12.77 -73.45 -39.48
CA TYR A 83 -11.69 -73.54 -40.47
C TYR A 83 -11.46 -74.99 -40.93
N VAL A 84 -11.54 -75.96 -40.01
CA VAL A 84 -11.43 -77.39 -40.33
C VAL A 84 -12.62 -77.86 -41.18
N GLN A 85 -13.83 -77.38 -40.89
CA GLN A 85 -15.03 -77.71 -41.66
C GLN A 85 -14.94 -77.17 -43.11
N LEU A 86 -14.40 -75.97 -43.32
CA LEU A 86 -14.22 -75.40 -44.66
C LEU A 86 -13.18 -76.16 -45.50
N GLN A 87 -12.09 -76.68 -44.90
CA GLN A 87 -11.13 -77.53 -45.62
C GLN A 87 -11.73 -78.88 -46.03
N GLN A 88 -12.52 -79.51 -45.14
CA GLN A 88 -13.20 -80.77 -45.44
C GLN A 88 -14.23 -80.61 -46.58
N ILE A 89 -14.98 -79.49 -46.59
CA ILE A 89 -15.93 -79.19 -47.67
C ILE A 89 -15.21 -78.99 -49.01
N GLN A 90 -14.04 -78.33 -49.01
CA GLN A 90 -13.25 -78.11 -50.23
C GLN A 90 -12.69 -79.42 -50.80
N GLU A 91 -12.28 -80.36 -49.95
CA GLU A 91 -11.77 -81.67 -50.35
C GLU A 91 -12.88 -82.57 -50.94
N ILE A 92 -14.07 -82.57 -50.32
CA ILE A 92 -15.26 -83.26 -50.84
C ILE A 92 -15.66 -82.71 -52.21
N TYR A 93 -15.64 -81.38 -52.39
CA TYR A 93 -15.94 -80.75 -53.68
C TYR A 93 -14.95 -81.18 -54.78
N ASN A 94 -13.66 -81.26 -54.47
CA ASN A 94 -12.63 -81.70 -55.42
C ASN A 94 -12.81 -83.17 -55.84
N ASN A 95 -13.16 -84.05 -54.89
CA ASN A 95 -13.43 -85.46 -55.17
C ASN A 95 -14.67 -85.67 -56.06
N PHE A 96 -15.73 -84.88 -55.83
CA PHE A 96 -16.94 -84.94 -56.66
C PHE A 96 -16.65 -84.53 -58.12
N LYS A 97 -15.82 -83.51 -58.31
CA LYS A 97 -15.40 -83.04 -59.64
C LYS A 97 -14.49 -84.02 -60.39
N GLN A 98 -13.78 -84.90 -59.68
CA GLN A 98 -13.04 -86.00 -60.30
C GLN A 98 -13.99 -87.13 -60.74
N MET A 99 -14.94 -87.50 -59.89
CA MET A 99 -15.93 -88.53 -60.20
C MET A 99 -16.81 -88.17 -61.42
N GLU A 100 -17.20 -86.90 -61.59
CA GLU A 100 -17.91 -86.43 -62.80
C GLU A 100 -17.09 -86.62 -64.09
N ARG A 101 -15.76 -86.44 -64.03
CA ARG A 101 -14.87 -86.66 -65.19
C ARG A 101 -14.81 -88.14 -65.57
N ASP A 102 -14.76 -89.02 -64.57
CA ASP A 102 -14.68 -90.46 -64.79
C ASP A 102 -16.00 -91.03 -65.34
N ILE A 103 -17.16 -90.54 -64.86
CA ILE A 103 -18.48 -90.90 -65.39
C ILE A 103 -18.63 -90.46 -66.85
N LYS A 104 -18.13 -89.27 -67.21
CA LYS A 104 -18.17 -88.78 -68.59
C LYS A 104 -17.35 -89.67 -69.53
N ARG A 105 -16.15 -90.07 -69.10
CA ARG A 105 -15.28 -90.99 -69.84
C ARG A 105 -15.95 -92.36 -70.07
N PHE A 106 -16.60 -92.90 -69.05
CA PHE A 106 -17.30 -94.19 -69.14
C PHE A 106 -18.49 -94.15 -70.13
N LYS A 107 -19.21 -93.02 -70.20
CA LYS A 107 -20.28 -92.81 -71.20
C LYS A 107 -19.75 -92.78 -72.64
N ASP A 108 -18.60 -92.13 -72.86
CA ASP A 108 -17.98 -92.05 -74.19
C ASP A 108 -17.48 -93.43 -74.67
N GLU A 109 -16.95 -94.25 -73.75
CA GLU A 109 -16.54 -95.63 -74.04
C GLU A 109 -17.73 -96.55 -74.36
N ASN A 110 -18.84 -96.43 -73.64
CA ASN A 110 -20.05 -97.23 -73.88
C ASN A 110 -20.72 -96.90 -75.23
N ASN A 111 -20.73 -95.63 -75.63
CA ASN A 111 -21.21 -95.21 -76.96
C ASN A 111 -20.34 -95.80 -78.10
N CYS A 112 -19.05 -96.04 -77.85
CA CYS A 112 -18.16 -96.69 -78.81
C CYS A 112 -18.53 -98.18 -79.01
N LEU A 113 -18.87 -98.88 -77.91
CA LEU A 113 -19.32 -100.27 -77.94
C LEU A 113 -20.68 -100.44 -78.65
N GLU A 114 -21.65 -99.55 -78.41
CA GLU A 114 -22.93 -99.61 -79.13
C GLU A 114 -22.77 -99.38 -80.64
N ARG A 115 -21.87 -98.49 -81.07
CA ARG A 115 -21.57 -98.30 -82.49
C ARG A 115 -20.96 -99.56 -83.12
N LEU A 116 -20.04 -100.23 -82.42
CA LEU A 116 -19.44 -101.50 -82.87
C LEU A 116 -20.47 -102.62 -83.00
N LEU A 117 -21.38 -102.75 -82.03
CA LEU A 117 -22.48 -103.71 -82.10
C LEU A 117 -23.46 -103.39 -83.23
N SER A 118 -23.73 -102.11 -83.50
CA SER A 118 -24.53 -101.67 -84.64
C SER A 118 -23.90 -102.06 -85.98
N TYR A 119 -22.58 -101.90 -86.13
CA TYR A 119 -21.86 -102.30 -87.35
C TYR A 119 -21.86 -103.81 -87.57
N LEU A 120 -21.65 -104.59 -86.51
CA LEU A 120 -21.75 -106.06 -86.56
C LEU A 120 -23.17 -106.52 -86.93
N HIS A 121 -24.19 -105.90 -86.35
CA HIS A 121 -25.59 -106.23 -86.66
C HIS A 121 -25.95 -105.88 -88.10
N LYS A 122 -25.47 -104.74 -88.63
CA LYS A 122 -25.63 -104.36 -90.05
C LYS A 122 -24.94 -105.34 -90.99
N GLY A 123 -23.69 -105.73 -90.71
CA GLY A 123 -22.97 -106.69 -91.54
C GLY A 123 -23.63 -108.08 -91.60
N ILE A 124 -24.24 -108.52 -90.50
CA ILE A 124 -24.93 -109.82 -90.42
C ILE A 124 -26.30 -109.78 -91.11
N THR A 125 -27.01 -108.65 -91.05
CA THR A 125 -28.38 -108.55 -91.61
C THR A 125 -28.42 -108.21 -93.10
N THR A 126 -27.41 -107.55 -93.67
CA THR A 126 -27.46 -107.10 -95.07
C THR A 126 -26.78 -108.03 -96.07
N GLY A 127 -26.26 -109.19 -95.65
CA GLY A 127 -25.88 -110.29 -96.55
C GLY A 127 -25.07 -109.89 -97.79
N THR A 128 -24.17 -108.92 -97.65
CA THR A 128 -23.44 -108.30 -98.75
C THR A 128 -21.97 -108.69 -98.67
N GLU A 129 -21.43 -109.12 -99.81
CA GLU A 129 -20.09 -109.70 -99.98
C GLU A 129 -18.98 -108.77 -99.45
N ALA A 130 -18.25 -109.29 -98.47
CA ALA A 130 -17.17 -108.63 -97.74
C ALA A 130 -15.84 -108.68 -98.51
N SER A 131 -15.77 -107.96 -99.64
CA SER A 131 -14.52 -107.79 -100.42
C SER A 131 -14.07 -106.34 -100.59
N SER A 132 -14.67 -105.36 -99.89
CA SER A 132 -14.27 -103.95 -100.05
C SER A 132 -14.42 -103.02 -98.82
N MET A 133 -14.60 -103.54 -97.60
CA MET A 133 -14.54 -102.72 -96.37
C MET A 133 -13.19 -102.87 -95.66
N SER A 134 -12.27 -101.92 -95.87
CA SER A 134 -11.05 -101.80 -95.05
C SER A 134 -11.41 -101.19 -93.69
N PHE A 135 -11.56 -102.04 -92.67
CA PHE A 135 -11.73 -101.61 -91.29
C PHE A 135 -10.35 -101.57 -90.61
N VAL A 136 -9.83 -100.35 -90.39
CA VAL A 136 -8.60 -100.11 -89.63
C VAL A 136 -8.96 -100.13 -88.14
N LEU A 137 -8.61 -101.21 -87.44
CA LEU A 137 -8.72 -101.30 -85.98
C LEU A 137 -7.61 -100.45 -85.32
N PRO A 138 -7.92 -99.67 -84.26
CA PRO A 138 -6.90 -99.00 -83.45
C PRO A 138 -5.95 -100.04 -82.82
N SER A 139 -4.65 -99.77 -82.83
CA SER A 139 -3.59 -100.70 -82.42
C SER A 139 -3.38 -100.84 -80.91
N GLU A 140 -4.14 -100.14 -80.07
CA GLU A 140 -3.96 -100.15 -78.61
C GLU A 140 -5.29 -100.46 -77.90
N ILE A 141 -5.31 -101.58 -77.17
CA ILE A 141 -6.41 -101.99 -76.28
C ILE A 141 -5.99 -101.63 -74.84
N PRO A 142 -6.82 -100.94 -74.03
CA PRO A 142 -6.54 -100.69 -72.63
C PRO A 142 -6.49 -102.00 -71.83
N SER A 143 -5.42 -102.20 -71.05
CA SER A 143 -5.06 -103.50 -70.45
C SER A 143 -5.97 -104.01 -69.32
N ASP A 144 -6.96 -103.24 -68.84
CA ASP A 144 -7.68 -103.57 -67.60
C ASP A 144 -9.19 -103.30 -67.63
N SER A 145 -9.94 -104.03 -68.46
CA SER A 145 -11.39 -104.15 -68.21
C SER A 145 -11.96 -105.49 -68.65
N ALA A 146 -13.00 -105.96 -67.95
CA ALA A 146 -13.73 -107.19 -68.23
C ALA A 146 -14.23 -107.31 -69.70
N VAL A 147 -14.25 -106.19 -70.44
CA VAL A 147 -14.57 -106.11 -71.87
C VAL A 147 -13.50 -106.78 -72.76
N ALA A 148 -12.24 -106.83 -72.32
CA ALA A 148 -11.14 -107.47 -73.07
C ALA A 148 -11.37 -108.98 -73.29
N SER A 149 -12.05 -109.64 -72.34
CA SER A 149 -12.34 -111.08 -72.43
C SER A 149 -13.42 -111.38 -73.49
N SER A 150 -14.48 -110.57 -73.54
CA SER A 150 -15.55 -110.69 -74.54
C SER A 150 -15.06 -110.35 -75.95
N TYR A 151 -14.15 -109.37 -76.08
CA TYR A 151 -13.52 -109.02 -77.35
C TYR A 151 -12.59 -110.11 -77.89
N LYS A 152 -11.83 -110.77 -76.99
CA LYS A 152 -10.98 -111.91 -77.35
C LYS A 152 -11.81 -113.10 -77.84
N MET A 153 -12.93 -113.40 -77.17
CA MET A 153 -13.84 -114.47 -77.56
C MET A 153 -14.48 -114.24 -78.94
N ALA A 154 -14.94 -113.02 -79.24
CA ALA A 154 -15.49 -112.68 -80.55
C ALA A 154 -14.45 -112.80 -81.68
N ARG A 155 -13.19 -112.40 -81.41
CA ARG A 155 -12.06 -112.52 -82.35
C ARG A 155 -11.70 -113.98 -82.65
N ASP A 156 -11.71 -114.84 -81.64
CA ASP A 156 -11.38 -116.27 -81.80
C ASP A 156 -12.46 -117.03 -82.58
N ILE A 157 -13.74 -116.69 -82.40
CA ILE A 157 -14.86 -117.26 -83.18
C ILE A 157 -14.75 -116.87 -84.65
N TRP A 158 -14.46 -115.59 -84.94
CA TRP A 158 -14.28 -115.10 -86.31
C TRP A 158 -13.11 -115.80 -87.02
N ASN A 159 -11.98 -115.98 -86.32
CA ASN A 159 -10.81 -116.67 -86.87
C ASN A 159 -11.05 -118.17 -87.13
N LYS A 160 -11.88 -118.84 -86.33
CA LYS A 160 -12.27 -120.24 -86.57
C LYS A 160 -13.21 -120.39 -87.76
N PHE A 161 -14.13 -119.45 -87.96
CA PHE A 161 -15.05 -119.45 -89.10
C PHE A 161 -14.30 -119.29 -90.44
N MET A 162 -13.29 -118.41 -90.49
CA MET A 162 -12.49 -118.19 -91.71
C MET A 162 -11.59 -119.38 -92.10
N LYS A 163 -11.23 -120.27 -91.16
CA LYS A 163 -10.40 -121.47 -91.44
C LYS A 163 -11.17 -122.68 -91.98
N MET A 164 -12.50 -122.70 -91.92
CA MET A 164 -13.31 -123.87 -92.32
C MET A 164 -13.81 -123.83 -93.79
N ASN A 165 -13.53 -122.78 -94.55
CA ASN A 165 -13.84 -122.70 -95.98
C ASN A 165 -12.72 -123.30 -96.83
N GLY A 166 -12.65 -124.63 -96.88
CA GLY A 166 -11.80 -125.32 -97.85
C GLY A 166 -11.53 -126.79 -97.54
N SER A 167 -12.56 -127.65 -97.47
CA SER A 167 -12.49 -129.10 -97.76
C SER A 167 -13.86 -129.77 -97.51
N ASN A 168 -14.51 -130.23 -98.58
CA ASN A 168 -15.89 -130.70 -98.60
C ASN A 168 -16.01 -132.22 -98.31
N LYS A 169 -15.91 -132.63 -97.04
CA LYS A 169 -16.40 -133.95 -96.60
C LYS A 169 -16.86 -133.92 -95.14
N THR A 170 -18.03 -134.51 -94.90
CA THR A 170 -18.70 -134.77 -93.60
C THR A 170 -19.35 -133.59 -92.86
N LEU A 171 -20.31 -132.95 -93.53
CA LEU A 171 -21.28 -131.98 -92.99
C LEU A 171 -22.30 -132.56 -91.96
N LYS A 172 -22.19 -133.85 -91.61
CA LYS A 172 -23.17 -134.57 -90.77
C LYS A 172 -22.78 -134.57 -89.29
N ASP A 173 -21.49 -134.47 -88.97
CA ASP A 173 -21.00 -134.49 -87.58
C ASP A 173 -20.97 -133.08 -86.95
N THR A 174 -20.81 -132.03 -87.75
CA THR A 174 -20.87 -130.63 -87.31
C THR A 174 -22.29 -130.18 -86.95
N ASN A 175 -23.32 -130.74 -87.60
CA ASN A 175 -24.72 -130.39 -87.31
C ASN A 175 -25.19 -130.94 -85.94
N LYS A 176 -24.60 -132.06 -85.46
CA LYS A 176 -24.90 -132.63 -84.14
C LYS A 176 -24.29 -131.79 -83.01
N GLN A 177 -23.08 -131.25 -83.20
CA GLN A 177 -22.43 -130.37 -82.22
C GLN A 177 -23.14 -129.01 -82.12
N LEU A 178 -23.57 -128.42 -83.24
CA LEU A 178 -24.32 -127.15 -83.24
C LEU A 178 -25.67 -127.27 -82.52
N SER A 179 -26.36 -128.41 -82.64
CA SER A 179 -27.62 -128.65 -81.91
C SER A 179 -27.42 -128.76 -80.39
N THR A 180 -26.25 -129.18 -79.93
CA THR A 180 -25.96 -129.30 -78.49
C THR A 180 -25.62 -127.91 -77.91
N TYR A 181 -24.83 -127.12 -78.64
CA TYR A 181 -24.53 -125.73 -78.27
C TYR A 181 -25.76 -124.82 -78.25
N ALA A 182 -26.72 -125.01 -79.17
CA ALA A 182 -27.94 -124.22 -79.19
C ALA A 182 -28.82 -124.44 -77.95
N GLU A 183 -28.88 -125.68 -77.43
CA GLU A 183 -29.63 -125.99 -76.21
C GLU A 183 -28.92 -125.53 -74.93
N ASP A 184 -27.59 -125.58 -74.88
CA ASP A 184 -26.83 -125.04 -73.74
C ASP A 184 -26.92 -123.49 -73.69
N ILE A 185 -26.92 -122.81 -74.84
CA ILE A 185 -27.17 -121.36 -74.91
C ILE A 185 -28.58 -121.03 -74.44
N LYS A 186 -29.61 -121.80 -74.84
CA LYS A 186 -30.99 -121.59 -74.34
C LYS A 186 -31.08 -121.78 -72.82
N ARG A 187 -30.39 -122.78 -72.26
CA ARG A 187 -30.38 -123.03 -70.81
C ARG A 187 -29.70 -121.89 -70.05
N ALA A 188 -28.55 -121.41 -70.55
CA ALA A 188 -27.85 -120.24 -69.99
C ALA A 188 -28.73 -118.98 -70.06
N LEU A 189 -29.37 -118.72 -71.20
CA LEU A 189 -30.23 -117.55 -71.40
C LEU A 189 -31.50 -117.58 -70.54
N SER A 190 -32.00 -118.77 -70.20
CA SER A 190 -33.12 -118.93 -69.26
C SER A 190 -32.70 -118.64 -67.82
N GLN A 191 -31.55 -119.13 -67.38
CA GLN A 191 -31.00 -118.83 -66.05
C GLN A 191 -30.68 -117.34 -65.87
N GLU A 192 -30.18 -116.69 -66.94
CA GLU A 192 -29.83 -115.28 -66.92
C GLU A 192 -31.08 -114.37 -66.93
N LYS A 193 -32.16 -114.79 -67.60
CA LYS A 193 -33.47 -114.11 -67.49
C LYS A 193 -34.05 -114.18 -66.08
N GLU A 194 -33.88 -115.31 -65.39
CA GLU A 194 -34.39 -115.49 -64.02
C GLU A 194 -33.60 -114.65 -63.01
N THR A 195 -32.27 -114.60 -63.13
CA THR A 195 -31.43 -113.72 -62.30
C THR A 195 -31.70 -112.23 -62.56
N VAL A 196 -31.92 -111.82 -63.80
CA VAL A 196 -32.30 -110.43 -64.12
C VAL A 196 -33.68 -110.08 -63.55
N SER A 197 -34.63 -111.02 -63.55
CA SER A 197 -35.95 -110.84 -62.92
C SER A 197 -35.83 -110.63 -61.40
N GLU A 198 -35.00 -111.44 -60.73
CA GLU A 198 -34.72 -111.34 -59.29
C GLU A 198 -34.06 -110.00 -58.93
N GLN A 199 -33.06 -109.58 -59.73
CA GLN A 199 -32.37 -108.29 -59.54
C GLN A 199 -33.32 -107.10 -59.74
N ARG A 200 -34.23 -107.16 -60.72
CA ARG A 200 -35.25 -106.12 -60.91
C ARG A 200 -36.14 -105.98 -59.69
N LYS A 201 -36.64 -107.08 -59.11
CA LYS A 201 -37.44 -107.04 -57.87
C LYS A 201 -36.66 -106.40 -56.71
N ARG A 202 -35.38 -106.71 -56.58
CA ARG A 202 -34.51 -106.15 -55.54
C ARG A 202 -34.27 -104.65 -55.74
N ILE A 203 -34.10 -104.19 -56.97
CA ILE A 203 -33.98 -102.77 -57.32
C ILE A 203 -35.27 -102.03 -57.00
N THR A 204 -36.44 -102.58 -57.33
CA THR A 204 -37.73 -101.93 -57.04
C THR A 204 -37.96 -101.80 -55.52
N SER A 205 -37.59 -102.82 -54.74
CA SER A 205 -37.65 -102.75 -53.27
C SER A 205 -36.73 -101.66 -52.71
N LEU A 206 -35.49 -101.55 -53.21
CA LEU A 206 -34.54 -100.53 -52.76
C LEU A 206 -34.97 -99.11 -53.16
N GLN A 207 -35.60 -98.95 -54.33
CA GLN A 207 -36.14 -97.66 -54.75
C GLN A 207 -37.25 -97.17 -53.81
N SER A 208 -38.15 -98.07 -53.39
CA SER A 208 -39.19 -97.75 -52.40
C SER A 208 -38.59 -97.35 -51.04
N ASP A 209 -37.53 -98.02 -50.58
CA ASP A 209 -36.82 -97.66 -49.35
C ASP A 209 -36.09 -96.31 -49.44
N ILE A 210 -35.56 -95.95 -50.61
CA ILE A 210 -34.92 -94.65 -50.84
C ILE A 210 -35.97 -93.52 -50.82
N GLU A 211 -37.15 -93.75 -51.40
CA GLU A 211 -38.26 -92.79 -51.39
C GLU A 211 -38.82 -92.56 -49.98
N SER A 212 -38.93 -93.62 -49.16
CA SER A 212 -39.34 -93.47 -47.76
C SER A 212 -38.31 -92.68 -46.95
N LYS A 213 -37.01 -92.99 -47.10
CA LYS A 213 -35.92 -92.28 -46.41
C LYS A 213 -35.77 -90.83 -46.83
N THR A 214 -35.96 -90.51 -48.12
CA THR A 214 -35.94 -89.12 -48.59
C THR A 214 -37.11 -88.32 -48.04
N THR A 215 -38.28 -88.95 -47.84
CA THR A 215 -39.42 -88.30 -47.18
C THR A 215 -39.12 -87.98 -45.72
N VAL A 216 -38.53 -88.93 -44.98
CA VAL A 216 -38.10 -88.71 -43.58
C VAL A 216 -37.04 -87.60 -43.50
N ASN A 217 -36.08 -87.57 -44.42
CA ASN A 217 -35.03 -86.54 -44.40
C ASN A 217 -35.60 -85.14 -44.67
N LYS A 218 -36.60 -85.00 -45.55
CA LYS A 218 -37.33 -83.74 -45.76
C LYS A 218 -38.08 -83.29 -44.51
N GLN A 219 -38.69 -84.22 -43.77
CA GLN A 219 -39.36 -83.90 -42.50
C GLN A 219 -38.37 -83.49 -41.40
N LEU A 220 -37.21 -84.14 -41.33
CA LEU A 220 -36.16 -83.77 -40.38
C LEU A 220 -35.59 -82.38 -40.69
N GLN A 221 -35.35 -82.09 -41.97
CA GLN A 221 -34.86 -80.79 -42.42
C GLN A 221 -35.84 -79.66 -42.08
N SER A 222 -37.15 -79.87 -42.31
CA SER A 222 -38.15 -78.86 -41.97
C SER A 222 -38.30 -78.67 -40.45
N ALA A 223 -38.16 -79.75 -39.66
CA ALA A 223 -38.14 -79.67 -38.20
C ALA A 223 -36.92 -78.89 -37.69
N TYR A 224 -35.74 -79.12 -38.27
CA TYR A 224 -34.51 -78.39 -37.93
C TYR A 224 -34.62 -76.89 -38.24
N GLU A 225 -35.13 -76.53 -39.42
CA GLU A 225 -35.35 -75.13 -39.80
C GLU A 225 -36.37 -74.44 -38.89
N ASN A 226 -37.42 -75.14 -38.46
CA ASN A 226 -38.39 -74.59 -37.51
C ASN A 226 -37.79 -74.38 -36.11
N LEU A 227 -36.96 -75.32 -35.63
CA LEU A 227 -36.22 -75.18 -34.39
C LEU A 227 -35.27 -73.99 -34.44
N GLN A 228 -34.53 -73.82 -35.54
CA GLN A 228 -33.61 -72.72 -35.73
C GLN A 228 -34.35 -71.37 -35.75
N ARG A 229 -35.47 -71.26 -36.49
CA ARG A 229 -36.31 -70.06 -36.48
C ARG A 229 -36.87 -69.73 -35.10
N THR A 230 -37.26 -70.75 -34.34
CA THR A 230 -37.78 -70.56 -32.97
C THR A 230 -36.67 -70.09 -32.03
N ASN A 231 -35.48 -70.68 -32.15
CA ASN A 231 -34.32 -70.27 -31.38
C ASN A 231 -33.90 -68.83 -31.71
N ASP A 232 -33.88 -68.46 -33.00
CA ASP A 232 -33.55 -67.10 -33.43
C ASP A 232 -34.57 -66.07 -32.91
N ARG A 233 -35.87 -66.41 -32.91
CA ARG A 233 -36.93 -65.57 -32.32
C ARG A 233 -36.74 -65.40 -30.81
N ASN A 234 -36.47 -66.50 -30.10
CA ASN A 234 -36.23 -66.46 -28.66
C ASN A 234 -34.98 -65.64 -28.32
N MET A 235 -33.88 -65.84 -29.06
CA MET A 235 -32.65 -65.06 -28.90
C MET A 235 -32.83 -63.58 -29.24
N SER A 236 -33.64 -63.27 -30.26
CA SER A 236 -33.97 -61.88 -30.61
C SER A 236 -34.78 -61.21 -29.50
N HIS A 237 -35.79 -61.90 -28.97
CA HIS A 237 -36.62 -61.39 -27.88
C HIS A 237 -35.80 -61.17 -26.60
N GLU A 238 -34.88 -62.09 -26.30
CA GLU A 238 -34.02 -61.97 -25.10
C GLU A 238 -32.93 -60.92 -25.26
N LYS A 239 -32.38 -60.74 -26.47
CA LYS A 239 -31.54 -59.57 -26.78
C LYS A 239 -32.28 -58.26 -26.59
N GLU A 240 -33.55 -58.20 -26.98
CA GLU A 240 -34.38 -57.00 -26.82
C GLU A 240 -34.69 -56.72 -25.36
N LYS A 241 -35.01 -57.75 -24.54
CA LYS A 241 -35.15 -57.60 -23.08
C LYS A 241 -33.86 -57.12 -22.41
N VAL A 242 -32.73 -57.73 -22.75
CA VAL A 242 -31.41 -57.34 -22.21
C VAL A 242 -31.06 -55.91 -22.63
N SER A 243 -31.36 -55.53 -23.87
CA SER A 243 -31.18 -54.15 -24.36
C SER A 243 -32.03 -53.15 -23.57
N HIS A 244 -33.31 -53.47 -23.32
CA HIS A 244 -34.18 -52.63 -22.50
C HIS A 244 -33.69 -52.53 -21.04
N GLN A 245 -33.27 -53.65 -20.44
CA GLN A 245 -32.70 -53.65 -19.09
C GLN A 245 -31.41 -52.84 -19.02
N SER A 246 -30.52 -52.97 -20.00
CA SER A 246 -29.28 -52.20 -20.09
C SER A 246 -29.56 -50.70 -20.18
N LYS A 247 -30.52 -50.29 -21.02
CA LYS A 247 -30.93 -48.87 -21.11
C LYS A 247 -31.49 -48.35 -19.80
N ARG A 248 -32.30 -49.16 -19.09
CA ARG A 248 -32.84 -48.80 -17.78
C ARG A 248 -31.75 -48.64 -16.73
N VAL A 249 -30.78 -49.55 -16.68
CA VAL A 249 -29.63 -49.45 -15.77
C VAL A 249 -28.82 -48.19 -16.07
N GLN A 250 -28.58 -47.89 -17.35
CA GLN A 250 -27.81 -46.71 -17.75
C GLN A 250 -28.52 -45.40 -17.40
N SER A 251 -29.85 -45.35 -17.52
CA SER A 251 -30.65 -44.22 -17.04
C SER A 251 -30.54 -44.04 -15.52
N LEU A 252 -30.58 -45.14 -14.76
CA LEU A 252 -30.45 -45.09 -13.29
C LEU A 252 -29.05 -44.66 -12.84
N ILE A 253 -28.00 -45.03 -13.58
CA ILE A 253 -26.63 -44.57 -13.31
C ILE A 253 -26.55 -43.06 -13.47
N LEU A 254 -27.08 -42.50 -14.56
CA LEU A 254 -27.10 -41.05 -14.78
C LEU A 254 -27.89 -40.30 -13.69
N GLU A 255 -29.01 -40.86 -13.23
CA GLU A 255 -29.77 -40.29 -12.10
C GLU A 255 -28.97 -40.33 -10.79
N LEU A 256 -28.23 -41.41 -10.52
CA LEU A 256 -27.37 -41.52 -9.33
C LEU A 256 -26.21 -40.53 -9.39
N GLU A 257 -25.53 -40.40 -10.54
CA GLU A 257 -24.45 -39.44 -10.74
C GLU A 257 -24.95 -38.00 -10.53
N SER A 258 -26.14 -37.68 -11.03
CA SER A 258 -26.79 -36.38 -10.79
C SER A 258 -27.10 -36.14 -9.30
N ARG A 259 -27.58 -37.17 -8.58
CA ARG A 259 -27.82 -37.07 -7.13
C ARG A 259 -26.53 -36.90 -6.34
N ASP A 260 -25.45 -37.58 -6.72
CA ASP A 260 -24.15 -37.45 -6.08
C ASP A 260 -23.58 -36.04 -6.28
N ALA A 261 -23.79 -35.43 -7.45
CA ALA A 261 -23.43 -34.03 -7.68
C ALA A 261 -24.22 -33.07 -6.75
N VAL A 262 -25.53 -33.29 -6.59
CA VAL A 262 -26.36 -32.50 -5.67
C VAL A 262 -25.94 -32.70 -4.21
N ASN A 263 -25.64 -33.93 -3.79
CA ASN A 263 -25.19 -34.22 -2.44
C ASN A 263 -23.84 -33.57 -2.15
N LYS A 264 -22.92 -33.57 -3.13
CA LYS A 264 -21.64 -32.88 -3.00
C LYS A 264 -21.82 -31.37 -2.83
N GLN A 265 -22.70 -30.75 -3.63
CA GLN A 265 -23.03 -29.34 -3.48
C GLN A 265 -23.61 -29.04 -2.10
N LEU A 266 -24.56 -29.86 -1.63
CA LEU A 266 -25.18 -29.68 -0.32
C LEU A 266 -24.14 -29.80 0.82
N GLN A 267 -23.17 -30.69 0.68
CA GLN A 267 -22.08 -30.83 1.64
C GLN A 267 -21.16 -29.60 1.67
N GLU A 268 -20.83 -29.05 0.51
CA GLU A 268 -20.06 -27.80 0.41
C GLU A 268 -20.83 -26.62 1.03
N ASP A 269 -22.14 -26.52 0.78
CA ASP A 269 -23.02 -25.50 1.36
C ASP A 269 -23.12 -25.64 2.89
N CYS A 270 -23.26 -26.87 3.42
CA CYS A 270 -23.24 -27.12 4.86
C CYS A 270 -21.91 -26.69 5.51
N GLN A 271 -20.77 -26.96 4.87
CA GLN A 271 -19.47 -26.52 5.36
C GLN A 271 -19.30 -24.99 5.30
N ALA A 272 -19.87 -24.34 4.28
CA ALA A 272 -19.88 -22.88 4.19
C ALA A 272 -20.74 -22.27 5.32
N LEU A 273 -21.92 -22.81 5.58
CA LEU A 273 -22.79 -22.37 6.67
C LEU A 273 -22.14 -22.58 8.04
N GLN A 274 -21.44 -23.69 8.24
CA GLN A 274 -20.74 -23.97 9.49
C GLN A 274 -19.62 -22.95 9.76
N ARG A 275 -18.82 -22.62 8.75
CA ARG A 275 -17.83 -21.54 8.84
C ARG A 275 -18.48 -20.20 9.19
N ARG A 276 -19.63 -19.88 8.60
CA ARG A 276 -20.36 -18.65 8.90
C ARG A 276 -20.87 -18.60 10.34
N ILE A 277 -21.31 -19.72 10.89
CA ILE A 277 -21.73 -19.82 12.29
C ILE A 277 -20.54 -19.56 13.23
N GLU A 278 -19.37 -20.12 12.92
CA GLU A 278 -18.14 -19.89 13.70
C GLU A 278 -17.72 -18.40 13.67
N GLU A 279 -17.72 -17.78 12.48
CA GLU A 279 -17.45 -16.34 12.34
C GLU A 279 -18.41 -15.48 13.16
N LEU A 280 -19.72 -15.75 13.09
CA LEU A 280 -20.73 -15.01 13.86
C LEU A 280 -20.58 -15.24 15.37
N SER A 281 -20.14 -16.43 15.79
CA SER A 281 -19.86 -16.73 17.19
C SER A 281 -18.67 -15.90 17.71
N ASP A 282 -17.61 -15.76 16.91
CA ASP A 282 -16.45 -14.94 17.25
C ASP A 282 -16.81 -13.44 17.30
N GLU A 283 -17.59 -12.96 16.33
CA GLU A 283 -18.13 -11.59 16.33
C GLU A 283 -18.97 -11.30 17.60
N MET A 284 -19.82 -12.25 18.01
CA MET A 284 -20.60 -12.14 19.26
C MET A 284 -19.70 -12.07 20.50
N GLU A 285 -18.63 -12.86 20.55
CA GLU A 285 -17.72 -12.85 21.70
C GLU A 285 -16.90 -11.55 21.75
N GLN A 286 -16.51 -11.02 20.59
CA GLN A 286 -15.91 -9.68 20.49
C GLN A 286 -16.87 -8.59 20.95
N PHE A 287 -18.16 -8.68 20.59
CA PHE A 287 -19.19 -7.75 21.03
C PHE A 287 -19.36 -7.77 22.56
N LYS A 288 -19.34 -8.95 23.21
CA LYS A 288 -19.38 -9.05 24.68
C LYS A 288 -18.18 -8.39 25.34
N LYS A 289 -16.97 -8.59 24.80
CA LYS A 289 -15.75 -7.94 25.29
C LYS A 289 -15.86 -6.41 25.18
N ASN A 290 -16.34 -5.90 24.04
CA ASN A 290 -16.57 -4.47 23.83
C ASN A 290 -17.58 -3.90 24.82
N PHE A 291 -18.67 -4.62 25.09
CA PHE A 291 -19.66 -4.21 26.08
C PHE A 291 -19.09 -4.15 27.51
N GLN A 292 -18.24 -5.11 27.86
CA GLN A 292 -17.55 -5.10 29.16
C GLN A 292 -16.57 -3.91 29.27
N ILE A 293 -15.78 -3.65 28.23
CA ILE A 293 -14.89 -2.48 28.15
C ILE A 293 -15.69 -1.18 28.31
N GLN A 294 -16.84 -1.06 27.63
CA GLN A 294 -17.70 0.12 27.74
C GLN A 294 -18.22 0.32 29.17
N ARG A 295 -18.57 -0.77 29.86
CA ARG A 295 -19.03 -0.70 31.25
C ARG A 295 -17.91 -0.26 32.21
N ASP A 296 -16.71 -0.78 32.01
CA ASP A 296 -15.54 -0.42 32.83
C ASP A 296 -15.10 1.03 32.55
N LEU A 297 -15.20 1.49 31.30
CA LEU A 297 -14.96 2.88 30.94
C LEU A 297 -15.95 3.82 31.64
N ASN A 298 -17.25 3.51 31.62
CA ASN A 298 -18.26 4.31 32.30
C ASN A 298 -18.00 4.37 33.81
N ARG A 299 -17.59 3.26 34.44
CA ARG A 299 -17.23 3.24 35.87
C ARG A 299 -16.02 4.15 36.16
N ALA A 300 -14.99 4.11 35.30
CA ALA A 300 -13.82 4.96 35.46
C ALA A 300 -14.15 6.46 35.29
N VAL A 301 -15.08 6.79 34.38
CA VAL A 301 -15.58 8.16 34.20
C VAL A 301 -16.31 8.63 35.47
N ASP A 302 -17.18 7.79 36.05
CA ASP A 302 -17.89 8.12 37.29
C ASP A 302 -16.94 8.33 38.47
N GLU A 303 -15.91 7.49 38.59
CA GLU A 303 -14.86 7.64 39.61
C GLU A 303 -14.06 8.94 39.44
N LYS A 304 -13.71 9.29 38.21
CA LYS A 304 -13.06 10.56 37.89
C LYS A 304 -13.93 11.75 38.29
N TRP A 305 -15.22 11.73 37.94
CA TRP A 305 -16.16 12.80 38.29
C TRP A 305 -16.32 12.97 39.80
N LYS A 306 -16.26 11.88 40.55
CA LYS A 306 -16.27 11.92 42.02
C LYS A 306 -15.01 12.60 42.57
N LEU A 307 -13.83 12.25 42.06
CA LEU A 307 -12.56 12.85 42.47
C LEU A 307 -12.51 14.35 42.13
N ASP A 308 -12.96 14.73 40.93
CA ASP A 308 -13.01 16.13 40.50
C ASP A 308 -13.94 16.95 41.41
N ARG A 309 -15.08 16.38 41.83
CA ARG A 309 -16.00 17.02 42.79
C ARG A 309 -15.36 17.20 44.17
N GLU A 310 -14.66 16.19 44.68
CA GLU A 310 -13.95 16.27 45.97
C GLU A 310 -12.81 17.30 45.92
N LEU A 311 -12.11 17.40 44.79
CA LEU A 311 -11.06 18.38 44.57
C LEU A 311 -11.61 19.81 44.52
N LEU A 312 -12.71 20.03 43.80
CA LEU A 312 -13.40 21.32 43.75
C LEU A 312 -13.86 21.78 45.14
N GLN A 313 -14.42 20.86 45.95
CA GLN A 313 -14.80 21.19 47.34
C GLN A 313 -13.61 21.64 48.20
N LYS A 314 -12.42 21.05 48.01
CA LYS A 314 -11.21 21.48 48.71
C LYS A 314 -10.75 22.86 48.27
N TYR A 315 -10.81 23.17 46.98
CA TYR A 315 -10.47 24.50 46.47
C TYR A 315 -11.45 25.56 46.98
N ASP A 316 -12.75 25.30 46.96
CA ASP A 316 -13.76 26.22 47.50
C ASP A 316 -13.55 26.51 49.00
N ALA A 317 -13.19 25.48 49.77
CA ALA A 317 -12.84 25.66 51.18
C ALA A 317 -11.59 26.53 51.36
N SER A 318 -10.56 26.31 50.53
CA SER A 318 -9.34 27.11 50.55
C SER A 318 -9.58 28.56 50.16
N ILE A 319 -10.41 28.81 49.13
CA ILE A 319 -10.79 30.16 48.69
C ILE A 319 -11.47 30.90 49.85
N LYS A 320 -12.44 30.28 50.53
CA LYS A 320 -13.12 30.88 51.70
C LYS A 320 -12.14 31.24 52.82
N ILE A 321 -11.14 30.39 53.08
CA ILE A 321 -10.11 30.68 54.10
C ILE A 321 -9.28 31.91 53.68
N MET A 322 -8.84 31.96 52.41
CA MET A 322 -8.07 33.10 51.89
C MET A 322 -8.88 34.40 51.91
N GLU A 323 -10.16 34.36 51.56
CA GLU A 323 -11.06 35.52 51.64
C GLU A 323 -11.18 36.06 53.07
N GLN A 324 -11.29 35.17 54.08
CA GLN A 324 -11.31 35.56 55.49
C GLN A 324 -9.99 36.20 55.93
N GLN A 325 -8.85 35.69 55.46
CA GLN A 325 -7.54 36.27 55.73
C GLN A 325 -7.39 37.65 55.08
N MET A 326 -7.78 37.78 53.82
CA MET A 326 -7.80 39.06 53.09
C MET A 326 -8.64 40.11 53.81
N ALA A 327 -9.86 39.76 54.22
CA ALA A 327 -10.73 40.66 54.98
C ALA A 327 -10.10 41.10 56.32
N THR A 328 -9.35 40.21 56.97
CA THR A 328 -8.64 40.52 58.23
C THR A 328 -7.46 41.47 57.99
N LEU A 329 -6.71 41.27 56.91
CA LEU A 329 -5.60 42.15 56.51
C LEU A 329 -6.11 43.55 56.13
N GLN A 330 -7.20 43.64 55.37
CA GLN A 330 -7.83 44.92 55.03
C GLN A 330 -8.25 45.71 56.28
N LYS A 331 -8.83 45.04 57.28
CA LYS A 331 -9.17 45.68 58.56
C LYS A 331 -7.93 46.22 59.29
N ARG A 332 -6.82 45.48 59.26
CA ARG A 332 -5.54 45.94 59.84
C ARG A 332 -4.97 47.11 59.07
N GLU A 333 -5.03 47.11 57.75
CA GLU A 333 -4.57 48.21 56.91
C GLU A 333 -5.29 49.52 57.24
N VAL A 334 -6.62 49.48 57.36
CA VAL A 334 -7.42 50.64 57.78
C VAL A 334 -7.00 51.13 59.17
N TYR A 335 -6.78 50.21 60.11
CA TYR A 335 -6.32 50.56 61.46
C TYR A 335 -4.93 51.24 61.44
N TYR A 336 -3.97 50.66 60.71
CA TYR A 336 -2.62 51.24 60.61
C TYR A 336 -2.62 52.59 59.89
N LYS A 337 -3.45 52.75 58.86
CA LYS A 337 -3.60 54.03 58.17
C LYS A 337 -4.14 55.12 59.09
N ALA A 338 -5.19 54.81 59.86
CA ALA A 338 -5.72 55.76 60.85
C ALA A 338 -4.71 56.11 61.94
N ALA A 339 -3.93 55.13 62.42
CA ALA A 339 -2.86 55.37 63.39
C ALA A 339 -1.72 56.23 62.79
N TYR A 340 -1.35 55.98 61.55
CA TYR A 340 -0.34 56.75 60.82
C TYR A 340 -0.81 58.21 60.64
N ASP A 341 -2.03 58.42 60.18
CA ASP A 341 -2.61 59.76 59.99
C ASP A 341 -2.63 60.54 61.32
N ALA A 342 -2.93 59.88 62.44
CA ALA A 342 -2.89 60.49 63.77
C ALA A 342 -1.48 60.92 64.18
N GLU A 343 -0.44 60.11 63.89
CA GLU A 343 0.95 60.48 64.18
C GLU A 343 1.42 61.60 63.25
N VAL A 344 1.02 61.59 61.96
CA VAL A 344 1.30 62.68 61.03
C VAL A 344 0.74 64.00 61.56
N MET A 345 -0.53 64.04 61.97
CA MET A 345 -1.15 65.23 62.57
C MET A 345 -0.37 65.75 63.79
N LYS A 346 0.14 64.84 64.63
CA LYS A 346 0.97 65.20 65.79
C LYS A 346 2.32 65.77 65.37
N THR A 347 3.00 65.18 64.39
CA THR A 347 4.26 65.70 63.86
C THR A 347 4.10 67.03 63.15
N GLU A 348 3.00 67.26 62.44
CA GLU A 348 2.68 68.55 61.80
C GLU A 348 2.46 69.65 62.83
N SER A 349 1.79 69.34 63.94
CA SER A 349 1.62 70.27 65.06
C SER A 349 2.97 70.64 65.68
N GLN A 350 3.82 69.65 65.96
CA GLN A 350 5.18 69.87 66.46
C GLN A 350 6.04 70.64 65.45
N LYS A 351 5.89 70.37 64.15
CA LYS A 351 6.59 71.10 63.09
C LYS A 351 6.19 72.55 63.05
N LYS A 352 4.90 72.89 63.17
CA LYS A 352 4.46 74.30 63.29
C LYS A 352 5.08 75.01 64.50
N GLU A 353 5.21 74.31 65.62
CA GLU A 353 5.89 74.85 66.81
C GLU A 353 7.39 75.06 66.55
N ILE A 354 8.05 74.09 65.92
CA ILE A 354 9.46 74.23 65.50
C ILE A 354 9.62 75.38 64.51
N ASP A 355 8.77 75.50 63.51
CA ASP A 355 8.82 76.56 62.50
C ASP A 355 8.63 77.94 63.16
N GLY A 356 7.70 78.06 64.12
CA GLY A 356 7.54 79.29 64.90
C GLY A 356 8.76 79.62 65.77
N LEU A 357 9.38 78.61 66.39
CA LEU A 357 10.64 78.78 67.12
C LEU A 357 11.82 79.09 66.18
N GLN A 358 11.83 78.52 64.97
CA GLN A 358 12.83 78.79 63.94
C GLN A 358 12.69 80.20 63.41
N GLU A 359 11.47 80.70 63.20
CA GLU A 359 11.21 82.08 62.80
C GLU A 359 11.72 83.07 63.86
N GLN A 360 11.48 82.80 65.14
CA GLN A 360 12.06 83.59 66.23
C GLN A 360 13.60 83.51 66.24
N ARG A 361 14.15 82.31 66.08
CA ARG A 361 15.60 82.09 65.98
C ARG A 361 16.19 82.78 64.76
N ASP A 362 15.49 82.81 63.63
CA ASP A 362 15.91 83.44 62.38
C ASP A 362 15.70 84.94 62.40
N GLU A 363 14.75 85.48 63.16
CA GLU A 363 14.64 86.91 63.44
C GLU A 363 15.83 87.38 64.29
N LEU A 364 16.14 86.63 65.36
CA LEU A 364 17.32 86.87 66.19
C LEU A 364 18.63 86.66 65.40
N SER A 365 18.68 85.60 64.59
CA SER A 365 19.81 85.30 63.72
C SER A 365 19.91 86.29 62.57
N ASN A 366 18.82 86.84 62.04
CA ASN A 366 18.84 87.92 61.04
C ASN A 366 19.22 89.25 61.67
N ARG A 367 18.93 89.50 62.95
CA ARG A 367 19.50 90.63 63.70
C ARG A 367 21.00 90.47 63.90
N LEU A 368 21.46 89.29 64.33
CA LEU A 368 22.88 88.93 64.46
C LEU A 368 23.59 88.89 63.10
N SER A 369 22.90 88.43 62.06
CA SER A 369 23.37 88.35 60.68
C SER A 369 23.22 89.68 59.96
N LYS A 370 22.41 90.63 60.41
CA LYS A 370 22.46 92.03 59.92
C LYS A 370 23.71 92.71 60.48
N ILE A 371 24.03 92.41 61.75
CA ILE A 371 25.28 92.78 62.41
C ILE A 371 26.50 92.06 61.77
N ALA A 372 26.32 90.86 61.19
CA ALA A 372 27.38 90.09 60.53
C ALA A 372 27.43 90.23 58.98
N ARG A 373 26.32 90.51 58.29
CA ARG A 373 26.22 90.79 56.83
C ARG A 373 26.74 92.18 56.49
N GLU A 374 26.74 93.12 57.43
CA GLU A 374 27.59 94.32 57.33
C GLU A 374 29.09 94.00 57.29
N ARG A 375 29.50 92.74 57.53
CA ARG A 375 30.91 92.31 57.47
C ARG A 375 31.24 91.22 56.46
N LEU A 376 30.30 90.46 55.89
CA LEU A 376 30.63 89.32 55.02
C LEU A 376 29.51 89.00 54.01
N THR A 377 29.38 89.73 52.90
CA THR A 377 28.63 89.27 51.71
C THR A 377 29.20 89.88 50.42
N HIS A 378 30.38 89.43 50.01
CA HIS A 378 30.65 89.19 48.60
C HIS A 378 30.48 87.68 48.37
N GLU A 379 29.66 87.35 47.37
CA GLU A 379 29.73 86.15 46.53
C GLU A 379 29.56 84.78 47.19
N ASN A 380 28.40 84.14 46.95
CA ASN A 380 28.35 82.88 46.20
C ASN A 380 26.91 82.36 46.06
N THR A 381 26.37 82.48 44.85
CA THR A 381 25.22 81.73 44.34
C THR A 381 25.73 80.52 43.58
N ASN A 382 25.93 79.38 44.26
CA ASN A 382 25.95 78.08 43.57
C ASN A 382 25.79 76.94 44.58
N ILE A 383 24.55 76.56 44.87
CA ILE A 383 24.26 75.23 45.44
C ILE A 383 23.20 74.60 44.54
N SER A 384 23.65 73.60 43.79
CA SER A 384 22.81 72.74 42.96
C SER A 384 21.81 71.95 43.81
N ASP A 385 20.65 71.67 43.22
CA ASP A 385 19.55 70.95 43.85
C ASP A 385 19.94 69.52 44.24
N LEU A 386 20.11 69.27 45.55
CA LEU A 386 20.56 68.00 46.13
C LEU A 386 19.48 66.89 46.09
N ASN A 387 18.28 67.19 45.59
CA ASN A 387 17.15 66.26 45.56
C ASN A 387 16.97 65.48 44.25
N ASP A 388 17.80 65.68 43.22
CA ASP A 388 17.68 64.87 42.00
C ASP A 388 18.18 63.43 42.24
N ALA A 389 17.24 62.48 42.18
CA ALA A 389 17.48 61.04 42.33
C ALA A 389 18.25 60.42 41.15
N ASN A 390 18.31 61.10 39.99
CA ASN A 390 18.99 60.64 38.79
C ASN A 390 20.31 61.38 38.53
N ARG A 391 20.85 62.12 39.50
CA ARG A 391 22.15 62.79 39.35
C ARG A 391 23.27 61.76 39.12
N PRO A 392 24.33 62.09 38.34
CA PRO A 392 25.41 61.16 38.01
C PRO A 392 26.06 60.48 39.23
N ILE A 393 26.21 61.19 40.34
CA ILE A 393 26.77 60.63 41.59
C ILE A 393 25.83 59.58 42.18
N LYS A 394 24.51 59.83 42.18
CA LYS A 394 23.54 58.87 42.71
C LYS A 394 23.42 57.65 41.81
N LEU A 395 23.51 57.83 40.49
CA LEU A 395 23.59 56.72 39.55
C LEU A 395 24.88 55.89 39.73
N ALA A 396 26.00 56.53 40.08
CA ALA A 396 27.24 55.83 40.40
C ALA A 396 27.15 55.01 41.71
N GLU A 397 26.46 55.53 42.74
CA GLU A 397 26.13 54.77 43.95
C GLU A 397 25.27 53.54 43.60
N ASN A 398 24.16 53.74 42.87
CA ASN A 398 23.27 52.66 42.46
C ASN A 398 24.00 51.63 41.55
N TYR A 399 24.94 52.07 40.72
CA TYR A 399 25.79 51.21 39.90
C TYR A 399 26.71 50.34 40.75
N SER A 400 27.29 50.89 41.82
CA SER A 400 28.14 50.13 42.74
C SER A 400 27.30 49.12 43.53
N GLU A 401 26.11 49.54 43.99
CA GLU A 401 25.16 48.68 44.71
C GLU A 401 24.66 47.51 43.86
N LEU A 402 24.41 47.73 42.56
CA LEU A 402 24.04 46.68 41.61
C LEU A 402 25.07 45.54 41.53
N TYR A 403 26.36 45.88 41.68
CA TYR A 403 27.43 44.87 41.72
C TYR A 403 27.41 44.08 43.04
N ASP A 404 27.29 44.78 44.16
CA ASP A 404 27.35 44.13 45.48
C ASP A 404 26.13 43.22 45.72
N ASN A 405 24.95 43.67 45.28
CA ASN A 405 23.68 42.99 45.50
C ASN A 405 23.31 42.05 44.33
N GLU A 406 22.63 42.57 43.29
CA GLU A 406 21.98 41.71 42.31
C GLU A 406 22.94 40.97 41.39
N TRP A 407 24.12 41.52 41.10
CA TRP A 407 25.15 40.79 40.38
C TRP A 407 25.63 39.56 41.17
N THR A 408 25.90 39.71 42.48
CA THR A 408 26.32 38.61 43.35
C THR A 408 25.24 37.52 43.42
N ASP A 409 23.97 37.93 43.53
CA ASP A 409 22.82 37.04 43.53
C ASP A 409 22.66 36.27 42.21
N ALA A 410 22.75 36.97 41.07
CA ALA A 410 22.70 36.38 39.74
C ALA A 410 23.89 35.45 39.48
N PHE A 411 25.09 35.84 39.92
CA PHE A 411 26.27 34.99 39.84
C PHE A 411 26.06 33.69 40.61
N GLY A 412 25.58 33.76 41.86
CA GLY A 412 25.27 32.57 42.66
C GLY A 412 24.24 31.63 42.00
N GLU A 413 23.21 32.19 41.36
CA GLU A 413 22.21 31.43 40.60
C GLU A 413 22.81 30.71 39.39
N LEU A 414 23.67 31.38 38.62
CA LEU A 414 24.34 30.80 37.46
C LEU A 414 25.33 29.69 37.86
N ILE A 415 26.10 29.88 38.93
CA ILE A 415 27.02 28.85 39.46
C ILE A 415 26.26 27.62 39.96
N SER A 416 25.13 27.83 40.64
CA SER A 416 24.27 26.74 41.13
C SER A 416 23.72 25.86 39.99
N ARG A 417 23.78 26.34 38.74
CA ARG A 417 23.37 25.65 37.52
C ARG A 417 24.53 25.13 36.67
N ASN A 418 25.68 24.89 37.30
CA ASN A 418 26.88 24.32 36.68
C ASN A 418 27.52 25.19 35.59
N LEU A 419 27.24 26.51 35.54
CA LEU A 419 28.11 27.40 34.76
C LEU A 419 29.45 27.57 35.47
N THR A 420 30.54 27.57 34.69
CA THR A 420 31.86 27.88 35.24
C THR A 420 31.93 29.33 35.69
N GLY A 421 32.73 29.62 36.73
CA GLY A 421 32.93 30.98 37.25
C GLY A 421 33.22 32.01 36.17
N LYS A 422 34.16 31.70 35.27
CA LYS A 422 34.53 32.60 34.16
C LYS A 422 33.39 32.81 33.16
N ALA A 423 32.64 31.75 32.82
CA ALA A 423 31.51 31.86 31.88
C ALA A 423 30.34 32.65 32.50
N ALA A 424 30.04 32.44 33.79
CA ALA A 424 29.01 33.19 34.50
C ALA A 424 29.36 34.69 34.56
N VAL A 425 30.60 35.04 34.91
CA VAL A 425 31.07 36.43 34.88
C VAL A 425 30.93 37.04 33.48
N GLY A 426 31.38 36.32 32.44
CA GLY A 426 31.27 36.78 31.06
C GLY A 426 29.82 37.06 30.66
N LYS A 427 28.89 36.16 31.00
CA LYS A 427 27.46 36.31 30.71
C LYS A 427 26.86 37.55 31.41
N LEU A 428 27.20 37.79 32.68
CA LEU A 428 26.71 38.95 33.44
C LEU A 428 27.31 40.28 32.94
N LEU A 429 28.59 40.28 32.53
CA LEU A 429 29.24 41.43 31.92
C LEU A 429 28.58 41.77 30.57
N ASP A 430 28.29 40.75 29.75
CA ASP A 430 27.63 40.95 28.46
C ASP A 430 26.24 41.56 28.63
N MET A 431 25.48 41.14 29.65
CA MET A 431 24.15 41.70 29.94
C MET A 431 24.19 43.21 30.17
N ILE A 432 25.11 43.69 31.01
CA ILE A 432 25.18 45.13 31.30
C ILE A 432 25.76 45.91 30.12
N MET A 433 26.76 45.37 29.41
CA MET A 433 27.36 46.05 28.25
C MET A 433 26.41 46.10 27.05
N VAL A 434 25.62 45.05 26.80
CA VAL A 434 24.58 45.06 25.76
C VAL A 434 23.46 46.01 26.13
N SER A 435 22.99 45.98 27.39
CA SER A 435 22.00 46.93 27.90
C SER A 435 22.46 48.37 27.72
N PHE A 436 23.70 48.69 28.12
CA PHE A 436 24.29 50.01 27.96
C PHE A 436 24.33 50.49 26.51
N ARG A 437 24.83 49.66 25.59
CA ARG A 437 24.87 50.00 24.17
C ARG A 437 23.47 50.24 23.60
N LYS A 438 22.51 49.37 23.90
CA LYS A 438 21.13 49.49 23.39
C LYS A 438 20.42 50.74 23.94
N CYS A 439 20.54 51.00 25.24
CA CYS A 439 20.01 52.23 25.84
C CYS A 439 20.66 53.47 25.23
N ARG A 440 21.98 53.47 25.00
CA ARG A 440 22.71 54.58 24.36
C ARG A 440 22.25 54.80 22.91
N GLU A 441 22.12 53.73 22.12
CA GLU A 441 21.60 53.79 20.74
C GLU A 441 20.21 54.42 20.67
N ILE A 442 19.29 53.97 21.52
CA ILE A 442 17.91 54.46 21.54
C ILE A 442 17.85 55.92 21.99
N THR A 443 18.49 56.25 23.11
CA THR A 443 18.48 57.61 23.67
C THR A 443 19.13 58.61 22.71
N TRP A 444 20.24 58.23 22.07
CA TRP A 444 20.92 59.03 21.06
C TRP A 444 20.11 59.17 19.78
N GLY A 445 19.55 58.08 19.25
CA GLY A 445 18.70 58.11 18.06
C GLY A 445 17.49 59.04 18.24
N ARG A 446 16.87 59.01 19.42
CA ARG A 446 15.79 59.94 19.78
C ARG A 446 16.26 61.39 19.85
N TYR A 447 17.44 61.64 20.42
CA TYR A 447 18.02 62.98 20.46
C TYR A 447 18.27 63.52 19.03
N GLN A 448 18.83 62.70 18.15
CA GLN A 448 19.07 63.09 16.74
C GLN A 448 17.78 63.33 15.97
N LEU A 449 16.75 62.50 16.18
CA LEU A 449 15.44 62.70 15.57
C LEU A 449 14.83 64.03 16.03
N LEU A 450 14.84 64.31 17.34
CA LEU A 450 14.29 65.54 17.87
C LEU A 450 15.07 66.77 17.36
N LYS A 451 16.40 66.66 17.27
CA LYS A 451 17.26 67.68 16.67
C LYS A 451 16.92 67.94 15.21
N SER A 452 16.70 66.87 14.42
CA SER A 452 16.29 66.97 13.01
C SER A 452 14.92 67.63 12.88
N ILE A 453 13.93 67.21 13.66
CA ILE A 453 12.58 67.81 13.64
C ILE A 453 12.64 69.31 13.95
N LEU A 454 13.39 69.72 14.99
CA LEU A 454 13.54 71.14 15.32
C LEU A 454 14.23 71.91 14.20
N SER A 455 15.29 71.35 13.58
CA SER A 455 15.95 72.00 12.44
C SER A 455 15.02 72.14 11.23
N THR A 456 14.16 71.15 10.97
CA THR A 456 13.17 71.20 9.87
C THR A 456 12.07 72.23 10.13
N ILE A 457 11.61 72.34 11.39
CA ILE A 457 10.64 73.37 11.79
C ILE A 457 11.25 74.76 11.65
N ASP A 458 12.50 74.97 12.08
CA ASP A 458 13.19 76.25 11.91
C ASP A 458 13.34 76.62 10.42
N ILE A 459 13.67 75.66 9.55
CA ILE A 459 13.73 75.87 8.10
C ILE A 459 12.35 76.22 7.54
N HIS A 460 11.27 75.54 7.96
CA HIS A 460 9.92 75.84 7.50
C HIS A 460 9.43 77.21 8.00
N ILE A 461 9.70 77.59 9.24
CA ILE A 461 9.36 78.91 9.77
C ILE A 461 10.12 79.99 9.01
N LEU A 462 11.42 79.79 8.71
CA LEU A 462 12.21 80.71 7.91
C LEU A 462 11.71 80.77 6.46
N ALA A 463 11.32 79.65 5.85
CA ALA A 463 10.76 79.59 4.51
C ALA A 463 9.37 80.26 4.43
N CYS A 464 8.50 80.05 5.42
CA CYS A 464 7.21 80.74 5.53
C CYS A 464 7.38 82.24 5.78
N ALA A 465 8.34 82.66 6.61
CA ALA A 465 8.65 84.07 6.81
C ALA A 465 9.19 84.73 5.53
N ARG A 466 9.98 83.99 4.73
CA ARG A 466 10.52 84.47 3.43
C ARG A 466 9.44 84.50 2.35
N GLY A 467 8.59 83.48 2.26
CA GLY A 467 7.42 83.44 1.38
C GLY A 467 6.38 84.51 1.73
N SER A 468 6.26 84.90 3.00
CA SER A 468 5.41 86.02 3.42
C SER A 468 6.02 87.40 3.09
N LEU A 469 7.35 87.50 2.93
CA LEU A 469 8.00 88.71 2.39
C LEU A 469 7.89 88.78 0.85
N GLU A 470 7.97 87.64 0.17
CA GLU A 470 7.86 87.55 -1.30
C GLU A 470 6.41 87.64 -1.78
N ALA A 471 5.41 87.23 -0.97
CA ALA A 471 3.98 87.47 -1.25
C ALA A 471 3.56 88.95 -1.16
N HIS A 472 4.41 89.83 -0.60
CA HIS A 472 4.25 91.28 -0.72
C HIS A 472 4.86 91.86 -2.00
N ASN A 473 5.51 91.02 -2.82
CA ASN A 473 6.02 91.33 -4.15
C ASN A 473 5.60 90.24 -5.14
N SER A 474 4.31 89.98 -5.29
CA SER A 474 3.80 89.32 -6.50
C SER A 474 3.46 90.37 -7.56
N ASP A 475 4.45 90.65 -8.40
CA ASP A 475 4.22 90.68 -9.84
C ASP A 475 5.23 89.70 -10.47
N PHE A 476 4.75 88.86 -11.39
CA PHE A 476 5.44 87.82 -12.16
C PHE A 476 5.70 86.41 -11.56
N GLY A 477 5.08 85.41 -12.21
CA GLY A 477 5.81 84.23 -12.68
C GLY A 477 5.36 82.85 -12.17
N SER A 478 4.56 82.15 -12.98
CA SER A 478 4.23 80.73 -12.88
C SER A 478 5.47 79.81 -12.85
N CYS A 479 5.43 78.77 -12.00
CA CYS A 479 5.90 77.43 -12.37
C CYS A 479 5.43 76.33 -11.40
N ASP A 480 4.80 75.31 -11.98
CA ASP A 480 4.49 73.99 -11.44
C ASP A 480 5.72 73.25 -10.89
N GLY A 481 5.48 72.35 -9.93
CA GLY A 481 6.45 71.30 -9.60
C GLY A 481 6.25 70.58 -8.28
N ASN A 482 5.21 69.74 -8.18
CA ASN A 482 5.14 68.67 -7.17
C ASN A 482 6.37 67.74 -7.31
N LYS A 483 7.20 67.67 -6.28
CA LYS A 483 8.08 66.52 -6.02
C LYS A 483 8.11 66.24 -4.52
N GLU A 484 7.32 65.24 -4.11
CA GLU A 484 7.51 64.57 -2.82
C GLU A 484 8.89 63.91 -2.82
N SER A 485 9.73 64.30 -1.85
CA SER A 485 11.00 63.64 -1.58
C SER A 485 10.76 62.45 -0.66
N GLU A 486 10.62 61.28 -1.26
CA GLU A 486 10.59 59.99 -0.56
C GLU A 486 12.00 59.65 -0.04
N ILE A 487 12.16 59.51 1.28
CA ILE A 487 13.43 59.12 1.91
C ILE A 487 13.47 57.60 1.98
N VAL A 488 14.24 56.96 1.08
CA VAL A 488 14.50 55.51 1.09
C VAL A 488 15.87 55.23 1.72
N TYR A 489 15.90 54.35 2.73
CA TYR A 489 17.15 53.85 3.33
C TYR A 489 17.46 52.45 2.78
N TYR A 490 18.68 52.25 2.28
CA TYR A 490 19.21 50.92 1.97
C TYR A 490 20.25 50.49 3.01
N ARG A 491 20.26 49.18 3.31
CA ARG A 491 21.23 48.52 4.19
C ARG A 491 22.32 47.88 3.33
N THR A 492 23.59 48.04 3.71
CA THR A 492 24.71 47.25 3.16
C THR A 492 25.36 46.39 4.25
N GLU A 493 25.92 45.26 3.85
CA GLU A 493 26.24 44.09 4.69
C GLU A 493 27.57 44.15 5.46
N GLU A 494 28.29 45.27 5.48
CA GLU A 494 29.54 45.41 6.24
C GLU A 494 29.46 46.63 7.16
N GLY A 495 29.41 46.38 8.47
CA GLY A 495 29.00 47.33 9.50
C GLY A 495 30.03 48.38 9.90
N ASP A 496 30.42 49.26 8.98
CA ASP A 496 31.11 50.51 9.30
C ASP A 496 30.54 51.68 8.49
N PHE A 497 30.19 52.79 9.16
CA PHE A 497 29.70 54.02 8.53
C PHE A 497 30.77 55.11 8.56
N THR A 498 31.38 55.41 7.42
CA THR A 498 32.05 56.70 7.17
C THR A 498 31.44 57.38 5.94
N PRO A 499 31.01 58.67 6.03
CA PRO A 499 30.51 59.39 4.87
C PRO A 499 31.68 59.97 4.06
N GLN A 500 31.80 59.57 2.78
CA GLN A 500 32.50 60.37 1.78
C GLN A 500 31.47 60.87 0.76
N SER A 501 31.20 62.17 0.78
CA SER A 501 30.56 62.86 -0.35
C SER A 501 31.62 63.65 -1.12
N LYS A 502 31.78 63.32 -2.41
CA LYS A 502 32.30 64.24 -3.42
C LYS A 502 31.09 64.75 -4.21
N GLY A 503 30.73 66.00 -3.98
CA GLY A 503 29.63 66.69 -4.65
C GLY A 503 29.28 67.95 -3.87
N GLU A 504 29.81 69.09 -4.31
CA GLU A 504 29.55 70.40 -3.73
C GLU A 504 28.08 70.81 -3.96
N HIS A 505 27.22 70.52 -2.97
CA HIS A 505 25.96 71.24 -2.79
C HIS A 505 26.11 72.12 -1.56
N HIS A 506 25.91 73.43 -1.72
CA HIS A 506 25.88 74.39 -0.63
C HIS A 506 24.66 74.14 0.26
N THR A 507 24.80 73.28 1.27
CA THR A 507 23.83 73.15 2.35
C THR A 507 24.05 74.31 3.33
N CYS A 508 23.06 75.20 3.42
CA CYS A 508 23.00 76.21 4.48
C CYS A 508 22.92 75.48 5.82
N THR A 509 24.05 75.35 6.50
CA THR A 509 24.13 74.70 7.81
C THR A 509 23.78 75.74 8.87
N THR A 510 22.49 75.94 9.12
CA THR A 510 22.04 76.80 10.21
C THR A 510 22.43 76.15 11.54
N THR A 511 23.48 76.67 12.18
CA THR A 511 23.89 76.26 13.53
C THR A 511 22.83 76.70 14.54
N MET A 512 22.25 75.75 15.28
CA MET A 512 21.31 76.04 16.37
C MET A 512 21.95 76.98 17.40
N THR A 513 21.15 77.89 17.95
CA THR A 513 21.57 78.76 19.06
C THR A 513 21.68 77.96 20.38
N LEU A 514 22.50 78.46 21.32
CA LEU A 514 22.65 77.84 22.65
C LEU A 514 21.32 77.68 23.40
N ASP A 515 20.41 78.66 23.30
CA ASP A 515 19.09 78.60 23.95
C ASP A 515 18.20 77.49 23.33
N GLN A 516 18.24 77.33 22.01
CA GLN A 516 17.53 76.23 21.33
C GLN A 516 18.10 74.86 21.73
N GLU A 517 19.42 74.76 21.90
CA GLU A 517 20.06 73.52 22.35
C GLU A 517 19.66 73.15 23.79
N HIS A 518 19.58 74.12 24.70
CA HIS A 518 19.11 73.89 26.07
C HIS A 518 17.63 73.46 26.11
N LYS A 519 16.75 74.09 25.31
CA LYS A 519 15.34 73.69 25.17
C LYS A 519 15.20 72.28 24.59
N LEU A 520 15.96 71.96 23.54
CA LEU A 520 16.02 70.63 22.94
C LEU A 520 16.41 69.57 23.99
N LYS A 521 17.49 69.82 24.74
CA LYS A 521 17.95 68.91 25.80
C LYS A 521 16.92 68.73 26.91
N ARG A 522 16.18 69.78 27.29
CA ARG A 522 15.10 69.69 28.28
C ARG A 522 13.95 68.83 27.79
N ILE A 523 13.47 69.08 26.56
CA ILE A 523 12.39 68.29 25.93
C ILE A 523 12.81 66.83 25.78
N TRP A 524 14.04 66.58 25.32
CA TRP A 524 14.59 65.24 25.21
C TRP A 524 14.59 64.52 26.55
N ARG A 525 15.07 65.14 27.64
CA ARG A 525 15.04 64.51 28.98
C ARG A 525 13.61 64.19 29.41
N THR A 526 12.70 65.17 29.37
CA THR A 526 11.32 64.95 29.82
C THR A 526 10.62 63.85 29.02
N THR A 527 10.75 63.86 27.69
CA THR A 527 10.10 62.86 26.83
C THR A 527 10.76 61.48 26.94
N THR A 528 12.05 61.41 27.21
CA THR A 528 12.77 60.13 27.34
C THR A 528 12.57 59.52 28.74
N THR A 529 12.44 60.32 29.79
CA THR A 529 12.01 59.85 31.12
C THR A 529 10.58 59.32 31.09
N ALA A 530 9.66 59.97 30.37
CA ALA A 530 8.27 59.52 30.26
C ALA A 530 8.11 58.16 29.55
N LEU A 531 9.11 57.75 28.75
CA LEU A 531 9.10 56.48 28.02
C LEU A 531 9.92 55.38 28.70
N GLN A 532 10.50 55.66 29.87
CA GLN A 532 11.38 54.73 30.57
C GLN A 532 10.73 53.36 30.76
N ASP A 533 9.52 53.31 31.33
CA ASP A 533 8.89 52.03 31.67
C ASP A 533 8.59 51.17 30.44
N GLU A 534 8.08 51.77 29.35
CA GLU A 534 7.79 51.07 28.10
C GLU A 534 9.06 50.54 27.44
N VAL A 535 10.11 51.36 27.37
CA VAL A 535 11.37 50.97 26.74
C VAL A 535 12.12 49.93 27.57
N VAL A 536 12.16 50.08 28.90
CA VAL A 536 12.77 49.11 29.80
C VAL A 536 12.06 47.76 29.71
N LYS A 537 10.72 47.74 29.72
CA LYS A 537 9.94 46.50 29.53
C LYS A 537 10.21 45.83 28.19
N HIS A 538 10.22 46.60 27.10
CA HIS A 538 10.47 46.07 25.77
C HIS A 538 11.90 45.51 25.63
N LEU A 539 12.91 46.28 26.08
CA LEU A 539 14.30 45.83 26.06
C LEU A 539 14.51 44.61 26.94
N HIS A 540 13.88 44.54 28.11
CA HIS A 540 13.97 43.37 28.98
C HIS A 540 13.46 42.13 28.28
N SER A 541 12.27 42.17 27.68
CA SER A 541 11.71 41.06 26.89
C SER A 541 12.65 40.59 25.76
N VAL A 542 13.22 41.54 25.01
CA VAL A 542 14.16 41.24 23.92
C VAL A 542 15.46 40.61 24.45
N LEU A 543 16.02 41.14 25.54
CA LEU A 543 17.30 40.69 26.08
C LEU A 543 17.19 39.38 26.85
N VAL A 544 16.09 39.13 27.57
CA VAL A 544 15.75 37.84 28.19
C VAL A 544 15.79 36.73 27.14
N THR A 545 15.17 36.97 25.98
CA THR A 545 15.20 36.02 24.85
C THR A 545 16.62 35.87 24.29
N ARG A 546 17.35 36.97 24.11
CA ARG A 546 18.71 36.95 23.55
C ARG A 546 19.70 36.16 24.41
N PHE A 547 19.59 36.27 25.74
CA PHE A 547 20.51 35.63 26.67
C PHE A 547 20.06 34.25 27.12
N ASP A 548 18.93 33.76 26.62
CA ASP A 548 18.34 32.47 27.01
C ASP A 548 18.17 32.39 28.54
N ILE A 549 17.44 33.37 29.09
CA ILE A 549 17.16 33.50 30.52
C ILE A 549 15.65 33.37 30.69
N SER A 550 15.13 32.18 30.96
CA SER A 550 13.72 32.06 31.36
C SER A 550 13.50 32.78 32.69
N ILE A 551 12.43 33.59 32.80
CA ILE A 551 12.14 34.38 34.02
C ILE A 551 11.86 33.45 35.21
N ASP A 552 11.13 32.35 34.96
CA ASP A 552 10.78 31.36 35.99
C ASP A 552 11.97 30.52 36.39
N GLU A 553 12.86 30.23 35.43
CA GLU A 553 14.06 29.49 35.72
C GLU A 553 15.08 30.39 36.41
N PHE A 554 15.44 31.55 35.88
CA PHE A 554 16.52 32.41 36.38
C PHE A 554 16.00 33.74 36.96
N PRO A 555 15.22 33.73 38.05
CA PRO A 555 14.60 34.93 38.59
C PRO A 555 15.62 35.97 39.06
N LYS A 556 16.75 35.56 39.64
CA LYS A 556 17.78 36.50 40.11
C LYS A 556 18.53 37.13 38.95
N THR A 557 18.90 36.33 37.95
CA THR A 557 19.60 36.79 36.74
C THR A 557 18.68 37.70 35.91
N SER A 558 17.39 37.36 35.80
CA SER A 558 16.39 38.19 35.13
C SER A 558 16.18 39.53 35.84
N LYS A 559 16.15 39.53 37.18
CA LYS A 559 16.10 40.76 37.99
C LYS A 559 17.33 41.64 37.78
N TYR A 560 18.54 41.06 37.82
CA TYR A 560 19.78 41.77 37.53
C TYR A 560 19.72 42.44 36.15
N LEU A 561 19.30 41.71 35.11
CA LEU A 561 19.16 42.25 33.75
C LEU A 561 18.17 43.42 33.70
N ALA A 562 17.02 43.33 34.38
CA ALA A 562 16.04 44.41 34.43
C ALA A 562 16.65 45.71 35.01
N ILE A 563 17.39 45.59 36.12
CA ILE A 563 18.03 46.74 36.77
C ILE A 563 19.17 47.29 35.92
N CYS A 564 19.95 46.44 35.23
CA CYS A 564 20.95 46.88 34.27
C CYS A 564 20.33 47.79 33.20
N ILE A 565 19.19 47.39 32.63
CA ILE A 565 18.51 48.16 31.57
C ILE A 565 18.01 49.49 32.13
N GLU A 566 17.36 49.48 33.28
CA GLU A 566 16.85 50.70 33.91
C GLU A 566 17.98 51.70 34.23
N LEU A 567 19.07 51.21 34.80
CA LEU A 567 20.21 52.05 35.15
C LEU A 567 20.92 52.58 33.90
N CYS A 568 21.12 51.73 32.89
CA CYS A 568 21.70 52.14 31.60
C CYS A 568 20.84 53.17 30.86
N TRP A 569 19.52 53.07 30.97
CA TRP A 569 18.60 54.07 30.45
C TRP A 569 18.83 55.42 31.12
N LYS A 570 18.83 55.45 32.46
CA LYS A 570 19.08 56.67 33.25
C LYS A 570 20.45 57.29 32.96
N MET A 571 21.48 56.47 32.71
CA MET A 571 22.82 56.90 32.29
C MET A 571 22.82 57.55 30.89
N GLY A 572 22.02 57.02 29.95
CA GLY A 572 21.88 57.55 28.59
C GLY A 572 21.10 58.86 28.51
N VAL A 573 20.17 59.10 29.46
CA VAL A 573 19.32 60.31 29.52
C VAL A 573 20.02 61.50 30.19
N GLN A 574 21.20 61.30 30.77
CA GLN A 574 21.97 62.39 31.38
C GLN A 574 22.31 63.49 30.37
N GLU A 575 22.45 64.73 30.86
CA GLU A 575 22.86 65.88 30.05
C GLU A 575 24.12 65.61 29.23
N ARG A 576 25.07 64.92 29.87
CA ARG A 576 26.19 64.25 29.22
C ARG A 576 26.00 62.75 29.49
N PRO A 577 25.70 61.95 28.46
CA PRO A 577 25.53 60.51 28.63
C PRO A 577 26.76 59.91 29.31
N MET A 578 26.53 59.14 30.37
CA MET A 578 27.60 58.50 31.12
C MET A 578 28.24 57.39 30.26
N HIS A 579 29.45 56.97 30.64
CA HIS A 579 30.21 56.00 29.84
C HIS A 579 30.66 54.81 30.69
N LEU A 580 30.35 53.60 30.20
CA LEU A 580 30.89 52.35 30.72
C LEU A 580 32.04 51.87 29.86
N ASP A 581 33.17 51.60 30.52
CA ASP A 581 34.39 51.18 29.87
C ASP A 581 34.86 49.83 30.42
N ALA A 582 34.90 48.83 29.54
CA ALA A 582 35.37 47.49 29.85
C ALA A 582 36.82 47.23 29.38
N VAL A 583 37.56 48.26 28.96
CA VAL A 583 38.98 48.15 28.59
C VAL A 583 39.83 48.26 29.85
N ALA A 584 40.28 47.11 30.37
CA ALA A 584 41.11 47.04 31.58
C ALA A 584 42.63 47.07 31.32
N GLU A 585 43.01 47.17 30.05
CA GLU A 585 44.41 47.11 29.60
C GLU A 585 44.96 48.52 29.36
N THR A 586 46.22 48.78 29.72
CA THR A 586 46.93 50.02 29.34
C THR A 586 47.71 49.82 28.03
N GLU A 587 47.68 50.81 27.11
CA GLU A 587 48.36 50.79 25.80
C GLU A 587 49.90 50.92 25.86
N ASN A 588 50.54 50.69 27.01
CA ASN A 588 51.98 50.81 27.15
C ASN A 588 52.72 49.56 26.59
N GLY A 589 52.71 49.41 25.27
CA GLY A 589 53.42 48.34 24.55
C GLY A 589 52.57 47.11 24.23
N SER A 590 53.18 46.06 23.69
CA SER A 590 52.52 44.82 23.23
C SER A 590 51.98 43.91 24.35
N GLU A 591 52.11 44.30 25.62
CA GLU A 591 51.64 43.53 26.79
C GLU A 591 50.33 44.10 27.36
N LYS A 592 49.35 43.21 27.57
CA LYS A 592 48.03 43.53 28.14
C LYS A 592 48.09 43.70 29.67
N ILE A 593 48.69 44.80 30.13
CA ILE A 593 48.88 45.09 31.56
C ILE A 593 47.59 45.63 32.18
N LEU A 594 47.22 45.10 33.36
CA LEU A 594 46.03 45.54 34.12
C LEU A 594 46.21 46.96 34.65
N ASP A 595 45.33 47.88 34.22
CA ASP A 595 45.28 49.26 34.72
C ASP A 595 44.69 49.31 36.14
N ARG A 596 45.58 49.40 37.14
CA ARG A 596 45.18 49.48 38.56
C ARG A 596 44.61 50.83 38.97
N ASN A 597 44.80 51.87 38.16
CA ASN A 597 44.17 53.17 38.41
C ASN A 597 42.68 53.11 38.07
N LYS A 598 42.32 52.33 37.04
CA LYS A 598 40.95 52.20 36.54
C LYS A 598 40.20 50.98 37.06
N PHE A 599 40.89 49.89 37.39
CA PHE A 599 40.29 48.62 37.83
C PHE A 599 40.86 48.13 39.16
N ASN A 600 39.97 47.61 40.02
CA ASN A 600 40.33 46.84 41.19
C ASN A 600 40.49 45.35 40.83
N PRO A 601 41.44 44.63 41.47
CA PRO A 601 41.59 43.19 41.24
C PRO A 601 40.40 42.41 41.81
N TYR A 602 39.90 41.43 41.06
CA TYR A 602 38.77 40.59 41.47
C TYR A 602 39.14 39.56 42.56
N THR A 603 39.75 38.42 42.19
CA THR A 603 40.16 37.39 43.17
C THR A 603 41.65 37.09 43.18
N LYS A 604 42.35 37.28 42.05
CA LYS A 604 43.81 37.13 41.99
C LYS A 604 44.44 38.44 41.53
N SER A 605 45.53 38.81 42.21
CA SER A 605 46.38 39.92 41.80
C SER A 605 47.39 39.43 40.76
N GLY A 606 47.17 39.80 39.50
CA GLY A 606 48.08 39.57 38.38
C GLY A 606 48.65 40.88 37.82
N LYS A 607 49.69 40.78 36.97
CA LYS A 607 50.19 41.92 36.18
C LYS A 607 49.37 42.08 34.90
N MET A 608 48.91 40.97 34.31
CA MET A 608 48.13 40.97 33.07
C MET A 608 46.64 40.82 33.34
N VAL A 609 45.81 41.29 32.41
CA VAL A 609 44.35 41.12 32.45
C VAL A 609 43.98 39.72 31.94
N SER A 610 43.18 38.98 32.71
CA SER A 610 42.58 37.72 32.28
C SER A 610 41.19 37.93 31.71
N PHE A 611 40.31 38.59 32.47
CA PHE A 611 38.97 38.99 32.03
C PHE A 611 38.44 40.13 32.91
N VAL A 612 37.53 40.93 32.35
CA VAL A 612 36.81 41.96 33.09
C VAL A 612 35.59 41.34 33.77
N VAL A 613 35.28 41.82 34.96
CA VAL A 613 34.14 41.38 35.77
C VAL A 613 33.08 42.47 35.82
N TRP A 614 33.52 43.71 36.02
CA TRP A 614 32.67 44.88 36.14
C TRP A 614 33.29 46.07 35.40
N PRO A 615 32.56 46.77 34.52
CA PRO A 615 33.11 47.92 33.81
C PRO A 615 33.41 49.10 34.75
N ALA A 616 34.33 49.98 34.34
CA ALA A 616 34.53 51.26 34.99
C ALA A 616 33.46 52.26 34.51
N LEU A 617 32.94 53.08 35.44
CA LEU A 617 31.93 54.09 35.14
C LEU A 617 32.54 55.48 35.15
N PHE A 618 32.27 56.24 34.09
CA PHE A 618 32.69 57.62 33.91
C PHE A 618 31.49 58.54 33.80
N SER A 619 31.66 59.78 34.24
CA SER A 619 30.65 60.83 34.13
C SER A 619 30.19 61.10 32.68
N HIS A 620 31.08 60.88 31.71
CA HIS A 620 30.85 60.85 30.27
C HIS A 620 32.09 60.27 29.60
N GLU A 621 32.05 60.07 28.29
CA GLU A 621 33.21 59.62 27.51
C GLU A 621 34.36 60.63 27.63
N GLY A 622 35.52 60.19 28.10
CA GLY A 622 36.67 61.06 28.44
C GLY A 622 36.50 61.90 29.72
N GLY A 623 35.40 61.73 30.46
CA GLY A 623 35.10 62.46 31.69
C GLY A 623 35.83 61.91 32.93
N ALA A 624 35.53 62.48 34.10
CA ALA A 624 36.04 61.96 35.36
C ALA A 624 35.46 60.56 35.66
N MET A 625 36.30 59.65 36.13
CA MET A 625 35.90 58.33 36.61
C MET A 625 35.12 58.49 37.92
N LEU A 626 33.94 57.87 37.97
CA LEU A 626 33.06 57.89 39.13
C LEU A 626 33.17 56.59 39.93
N VAL A 627 33.31 55.45 39.25
CA VAL A 627 33.46 54.12 39.87
C VAL A 627 34.55 53.35 39.14
N LYS A 628 35.48 52.75 39.90
CA LYS A 628 36.48 51.83 39.35
C LYS A 628 35.82 50.54 38.89
N GLY A 629 36.29 50.00 37.78
CA GLY A 629 35.88 48.66 37.34
C GLY A 629 36.51 47.56 38.19
N ILE A 630 36.14 46.32 37.91
CA ILE A 630 36.70 45.13 38.56
C ILE A 630 37.17 44.16 37.46
N ALA A 631 38.41 43.70 37.57
CA ALA A 631 39.01 42.80 36.58
C ALA A 631 39.86 41.71 37.26
N GLN A 632 39.87 40.53 36.66
CA GLN A 632 40.66 39.40 37.11
C GLN A 632 42.07 39.48 36.53
N GLY A 633 43.10 39.51 37.39
CA GLY A 633 44.49 39.42 36.94
C GLY A 633 44.97 37.98 36.75
N CYS A 634 45.94 37.78 35.85
CA CYS A 634 46.74 36.56 35.73
C CYS A 634 48.25 36.86 35.77
N LYS A 635 49.05 35.82 36.03
CA LYS A 635 50.52 35.91 35.93
C LYS A 635 50.94 35.74 34.48
N GLU A 636 52.15 36.18 34.15
CA GLU A 636 52.73 36.18 32.78
C GLU A 636 52.86 34.78 32.14
N THR A 637 52.61 33.71 32.89
CA THR A 637 52.87 32.31 32.51
C THR A 637 51.66 31.38 32.63
N ASP A 638 50.43 31.90 32.82
CA ASP A 638 49.21 31.09 33.01
C ASP A 638 48.43 30.82 31.72
#